data_AF-A0A2E9Z180-F1
#
_entry.id   AF-A0A2E9Z180-F1
#
_cell.length_a   1.000
_cell.length_b   1.000
_cell.length_c   1.000
_cell.angle_alpha   90.00
_cell.angle_beta   90.00
_cell.angle_gamma   90.00
#
_symmetry.space_group_name_H-M   'P 1'
#
loop_
_entity.id
_entity.type
_entity.pdbx_description
1 polymer ?
#
loop_
_entity_poly.entity_id
_entity_poly.type
_entity_poly.pdbx_seq_one_letter_code
_entity_poly.pdbx_strand_id
1 'polypeptide(L)'
;MGTITTEQAEKLTKSGVITDEVKTTLEKDGLISTRRSSKSWKMKTADGSWVFPTLYYRGGKGTTMSKKQVSFNTEFNTLCEKYGTSSK
;
A
#
# COMPACT_ATOMS: atom_id res chain seq x y z
N MET A 1 -12.08 14.92 9.83
CA MET A 1 -12.89 13.84 9.23
C MET A 1 -12.04 13.13 8.21
N GLY A 2 -11.88 11.81 8.31
CA GLY A 2 -10.94 11.04 7.47
C GLY A 2 -11.52 10.73 6.10
N THR A 3 -10.66 10.73 5.08
CA THR A 3 -10.99 10.28 3.72
C THR A 3 -11.28 8.79 3.71
N ILE A 4 -12.28 8.34 2.95
CA ILE A 4 -12.58 6.91 2.78
C ILE A 4 -11.62 6.29 1.76
N THR A 5 -11.29 5.01 1.89
CA THR A 5 -10.40 4.34 0.92
C THR A 5 -11.16 3.97 -0.35
N THR A 6 -10.46 3.80 -1.47
CA THR A 6 -11.06 3.29 -2.72
C THR A 6 -11.75 1.94 -2.53
N GLU A 7 -11.20 1.06 -1.68
CA GLU A 7 -11.83 -0.23 -1.33
C GLU A 7 -13.17 -0.05 -0.61
N GLN A 8 -13.27 0.96 0.27
CA GLN A 8 -14.53 1.30 0.95
C GLN A 8 -15.52 1.92 -0.05
N ALA A 9 -15.05 2.82 -0.93
CA ALA A 9 -15.87 3.39 -1.98
C ALA A 9 -16.42 2.31 -2.93
N GLU A 10 -15.61 1.33 -3.33
CA GLU A 10 -16.07 0.20 -4.15
C GLU A 10 -17.10 -0.68 -3.46
N LYS A 11 -16.99 -0.88 -2.15
CA LYS A 11 -18.03 -1.57 -1.37
C LYS A 11 -19.32 -0.77 -1.36
N LEU A 12 -19.24 0.55 -1.21
CA LEU A 12 -20.40 1.45 -1.23
C LEU A 12 -21.10 1.47 -2.59
N THR A 13 -20.33 1.50 -3.68
CA THR A 13 -20.86 1.38 -5.05
C THR A 13 -21.54 0.03 -5.27
N LYS A 14 -20.90 -1.08 -4.85
CA LYS A 14 -21.47 -2.42 -4.96
C LYS A 14 -22.72 -2.61 -4.09
N SER A 15 -22.81 -1.90 -2.96
CA SER A 15 -24.01 -1.87 -2.12
C SER A 15 -25.10 -0.91 -2.62
N GLY A 16 -24.87 -0.18 -3.72
CA GLY A 16 -25.82 0.76 -4.29
C GLY A 16 -25.98 2.07 -3.53
N VAL A 17 -25.13 2.35 -2.54
CA VAL A 17 -25.19 3.55 -1.69
C VAL A 17 -24.68 4.79 -2.44
N ILE A 18 -23.74 4.60 -3.36
CA ILE A 18 -23.22 5.65 -4.25
C ILE A 18 -23.14 5.14 -5.69
N THR A 19 -23.38 6.01 -6.67
CA THR A 19 -23.20 5.69 -8.10
C THR A 19 -21.73 5.84 -8.51
N ASP A 20 -21.35 5.28 -9.66
CA ASP A 20 -19.99 5.44 -10.22
C ASP A 20 -19.65 6.92 -10.48
N GLU A 21 -20.63 7.72 -10.90
CA GLU A 21 -20.48 9.17 -11.10
C GLU A 21 -20.16 9.88 -9.77
N VAL A 22 -20.86 9.51 -8.70
CA VAL A 22 -20.60 10.04 -7.34
C VAL A 22 -19.23 9.60 -6.84
N LYS A 23 -18.80 8.36 -7.14
CA LYS A 23 -17.44 7.92 -6.82
C LYS A 23 -16.38 8.80 -7.50
N THR A 24 -16.54 9.11 -8.79
CA THR A 24 -15.56 9.95 -9.51
C THR A 24 -15.49 11.39 -9.01
N THR A 25 -16.63 11.96 -8.59
CA THR A 25 -16.67 13.30 -8.01
C THR A 25 -16.02 13.31 -6.62
N LEU A 26 -16.32 12.32 -5.77
CA LEU A 26 -15.69 12.16 -4.47
C LEU A 26 -14.17 11.88 -4.53
N GLU A 27 -13.70 11.21 -5.60
CA GLU A 27 -12.26 11.05 -5.88
C GLU A 27 -11.59 12.38 -6.28
N LYS A 28 -12.26 13.19 -7.11
CA LYS A 28 -11.76 14.52 -7.51
C LYS A 28 -11.72 15.50 -6.33
N ASP A 29 -12.71 15.41 -5.44
CA ASP A 29 -12.81 16.25 -4.25
C ASP A 29 -11.84 15.83 -3.13
N GLY A 30 -11.05 14.77 -3.35
CA GLY A 30 -10.08 14.26 -2.38
C GLY A 30 -10.71 13.59 -1.16
N LEU A 31 -12.02 13.33 -1.18
CA LEU A 31 -12.76 12.64 -0.12
C LEU A 31 -12.53 11.12 -0.17
N ILE A 32 -12.20 10.58 -1.34
CA ILE A 32 -11.69 9.23 -1.53
C ILE A 32 -10.17 9.27 -1.67
N SER A 33 -9.46 8.61 -0.75
CA SER A 33 -8.01 8.47 -0.84
C SER A 33 -7.65 7.53 -1.98
N THR A 34 -7.03 8.08 -3.02
CA THR A 34 -6.42 7.33 -4.14
C THR A 34 -5.09 6.68 -3.75
N ARG A 35 -4.51 7.06 -2.60
CA ARG A 35 -3.31 6.40 -2.08
C ARG A 35 -3.66 4.98 -1.66
N ARG A 36 -3.05 4.00 -2.31
CA ARG A 36 -3.04 2.62 -1.83
C ARG A 36 -2.31 2.58 -0.51
N SER A 37 -2.97 2.06 0.53
CA SER A 37 -2.25 1.65 1.73
C SER A 37 -1.37 0.47 1.35
N SER A 38 -0.05 0.66 1.41
CA SER A 38 0.89 -0.44 1.23
C SER A 38 0.87 -1.30 2.48
N LYS A 39 0.62 -2.61 2.34
CA LYS A 39 0.84 -3.56 3.44
C LYS A 39 2.27 -3.41 3.93
N SER A 40 2.43 -3.16 5.22
CA SER A 40 3.74 -3.18 5.86
C SER A 40 3.91 -4.52 6.56
N TRP A 41 5.13 -5.04 6.51
CA TRP A 41 5.47 -6.30 7.18
C TRP A 41 6.37 -5.96 8.35
N LYS A 42 6.12 -6.59 9.50
CA LYS A 42 6.97 -6.47 10.69
C LYS A 42 7.49 -7.82 11.12
N MET A 43 8.70 -7.85 11.66
CA MET A 43 9.36 -9.04 12.18
C MET A 43 9.71 -8.81 13.64
N LYS A 44 9.56 -9.84 14.47
CA LYS A 44 9.93 -9.76 15.89
C LYS A 44 11.37 -10.23 16.06
N THR A 45 12.20 -9.42 16.68
CA THR A 45 13.59 -9.77 16.98
C THR A 45 13.67 -10.65 18.22
N ALA A 46 14.82 -11.29 18.44
CA ALA A 46 15.02 -12.19 19.57
C ALA A 46 14.91 -11.47 20.92
N ASP A 47 15.30 -10.19 20.97
CA ASP A 47 15.16 -9.26 22.10
C ASP A 47 13.73 -8.70 22.26
N GLY A 48 12.79 -9.11 21.40
CA GLY A 48 11.36 -8.80 21.53
C GLY A 48 10.91 -7.52 20.84
N SER A 49 11.82 -6.78 20.20
CA SER A 49 11.53 -5.58 19.42
C SER A 49 10.86 -5.91 18.08
N TRP A 50 10.04 -4.99 17.56
CA TRP A 50 9.47 -5.11 16.20
C TRP A 50 10.29 -4.28 15.21
N VAL A 51 10.67 -4.90 14.10
CA VAL A 51 11.41 -4.25 13.01
C VAL A 51 10.65 -4.35 11.69
N PHE A 52 10.81 -3.36 10.82
CA PHE A 52 10.20 -3.32 9.50
C PHE A 52 11.28 -3.49 8.42
N PRO A 53 11.37 -4.64 7.74
CA PRO A 53 12.33 -4.82 6.66
C PRO A 53 12.08 -3.80 5.55
N THR A 54 13.15 -3.16 5.08
CA THR A 54 13.08 -2.10 4.06
C THR A 54 14.19 -2.31 3.03
N LEU A 55 13.85 -2.23 1.75
CA LEU A 55 14.84 -2.14 0.67
C LEU A 55 15.30 -0.70 0.48
N TYR A 56 16.61 -0.49 0.50
CA TYR A 56 17.20 0.83 0.30
C TYR A 56 18.17 0.85 -0.89
N TYR A 57 17.78 1.54 -1.96
CA TYR A 57 18.62 1.74 -3.15
C TYR A 57 19.47 3.01 -2.99
N ARG A 58 20.70 2.84 -2.48
CA ARG A 58 21.66 3.94 -2.36
C ARG A 58 21.97 4.54 -3.73
N GLY A 59 21.87 5.87 -3.85
CA GLY A 59 22.16 6.60 -5.10
C GLY A 59 20.98 6.72 -6.07
N GLY A 60 19.77 6.30 -5.70
CA GLY A 60 18.60 6.33 -6.59
C GLY A 60 17.98 7.71 -6.86
N LYS A 61 18.63 8.82 -6.45
CA LYS A 61 18.05 10.16 -6.60
C LYS A 61 18.02 10.55 -8.08
N GLY A 62 16.83 10.84 -8.61
CA GLY A 62 16.64 11.25 -10.01
C GLY A 62 16.77 10.10 -11.01
N THR A 63 16.78 8.85 -10.55
CA THR A 63 16.86 7.68 -11.42
C THR A 63 15.51 6.97 -11.55
N THR A 64 15.27 6.35 -12.69
CA THR A 64 14.11 5.49 -12.92
C THR A 64 14.48 4.03 -12.61
N MET A 65 13.57 3.30 -11.97
CA MET A 65 13.77 1.89 -11.70
C MET A 65 13.86 1.06 -12.99
N SER A 66 14.85 0.18 -13.06
CA SER A 66 14.94 -0.85 -14.10
C SER A 66 13.91 -1.98 -13.88
N LYS A 67 13.62 -2.74 -14.94
CA LYS A 67 12.76 -3.95 -14.84
C LYS A 67 13.25 -4.92 -13.77
N LYS A 68 14.57 -5.10 -13.64
CA LYS A 68 15.17 -5.97 -12.61
C LYS A 68 14.91 -5.46 -11.19
N GLN A 69 14.96 -4.15 -10.96
CA GLN A 69 14.61 -3.57 -9.65
C GLN A 69 13.13 -3.78 -9.32
N VAL A 70 12.25 -3.69 -10.31
CA VAL A 70 10.82 -3.98 -10.12
C VAL A 70 10.59 -5.46 -9.76
N SER A 71 11.25 -6.38 -10.46
CA SER A 71 11.21 -7.81 -10.13
C SER A 71 11.75 -8.08 -8.71
N PHE A 72 12.88 -7.48 -8.36
CA PHE A 72 13.48 -7.63 -7.03
C PHE A 72 12.58 -7.11 -5.90
N ASN A 73 11.92 -5.96 -6.09
CA ASN A 73 10.94 -5.45 -5.13
C ASN A 73 9.78 -6.44 -4.93
N THR A 74 9.32 -7.07 -6.02
CA THR A 74 8.26 -8.08 -5.95
C THR A 74 8.70 -9.28 -5.12
N GLU A 75 9.88 -9.84 -5.42
CA GLU A 75 10.43 -10.98 -4.68
C GLU A 75 10.69 -10.67 -3.20
N PHE A 76 11.22 -9.48 -2.91
CA PHE A 76 11.42 -9.01 -1.54
C PHE A 76 10.11 -8.93 -0.76
N ASN A 77 9.05 -8.41 -1.39
CA ASN A 77 7.73 -8.36 -0.74
C ASN A 77 7.18 -9.76 -0.46
N THR A 78 7.38 -10.72 -1.36
CA THR A 78 7.04 -12.13 -1.13
C THR A 78 7.79 -12.72 0.05
N LEU A 79 9.09 -12.40 0.21
CA LEU A 79 9.87 -12.83 1.37
C LEU A 79 9.37 -12.18 2.66
N CYS A 80 9.04 -10.89 2.62
CA CYS A 80 8.49 -10.19 3.77
C CYS A 80 7.12 -10.73 4.18
N GLU A 81 6.29 -11.14 3.22
CA GLU A 81 5.03 -11.82 3.49
C GLU A 81 5.25 -13.21 4.10
N LYS A 82 6.26 -13.95 3.62
CA LYS A 82 6.58 -15.30 4.11
C LYS A 82 7.08 -15.31 5.56
N TYR A 83 7.93 -14.36 5.93
CA TYR A 83 8.62 -14.35 7.24
C TYR A 83 8.10 -13.28 8.20
N GLY A 84 7.34 -12.31 7.69
CA GLY A 84 6.81 -11.19 8.47
C GLY A 84 5.37 -11.41 8.91
N THR A 85 4.95 -10.57 9.85
CA THR A 85 3.55 -10.41 10.23
C THR A 85 2.99 -9.18 9.54
N SER A 86 1.82 -9.29 8.92
CA SER A 86 1.16 -8.11 8.32
C SER A 86 0.83 -7.06 9.38
N SER A 87 1.12 -5.81 9.07
CA SER A 87 0.69 -4.64 9.82
C SER A 87 -0.16 -3.77 8.89
N LYS A 88 -1.39 -3.49 9.33
CA LYS A 88 -2.31 -2.56 8.68
C LYS A 88 -2.03 -1.13 9.10
#